data_AF-A0A829HC37-F1
#
_entry.id   AF-A0A829HC37-F1
#
_cell.length_a   1.000
_cell.length_b   1.000
_cell.length_c   1.000
_cell.angle_alpha   90.00
_cell.angle_beta   90.00
_cell.angle_gamma   90.00
#
_symmetry.space_group_name_H-M   'P 1'
#
loop_
_entity.id
_entity.type
_entity.pdbx_description
1 polymer ?
#
loop_
_entity_poly.entity_id
_entity_poly.type
_entity_poly.pdbx_seq_one_letter_code
_entity_poly.pdbx_strand_id
1 'polypeptide(L)'
;GTVQGEENLTVSKDGNTIQYGLNRDLKVDSVTAGDTVINDNGVMISNGPSITKAGIDVAGNKISNVAPGTVGTDAVNKDQLDSAAAASKTEVTEGKNITVTKTTGADGQDIYNVATADNVEFNNVTVGDVNIDGATGKISGVADGAVAAGSSEAINGGQLHGVADSVRSAIGGETVLNPNGSVTTSNVGNTGEANIHDAIDSVRKNAVTAKTTVTEGDNMVVTESTNADGSTNYEVATARDVDFDSIQVGDVAIDGTTGKISGVTAGDVNPTSTDVINGSQLAGTAQSVSGALGGGSIVNPDGTVTAPNYEINGISVSNVGDALTELDKGWNLQSNGSNNAGAVKAGDTVDIGTVQGEENLTVSKDGNTIQYG
;
A
#
# COMPACT_ATOMS: atom_id res chain seq x y z
N GLY A 1 66.07 -61.82 -127.77
CA GLY A 1 66.91 -61.38 -126.65
C GLY A 1 66.20 -60.28 -125.88
N THR A 2 66.59 -60.02 -124.64
CA THR A 2 66.13 -58.85 -123.86
C THR A 2 66.79 -57.56 -124.37
N VAL A 3 66.28 -56.41 -123.94
CA VAL A 3 66.91 -55.09 -124.15
C VAL A 3 68.24 -55.00 -123.40
N GLN A 4 69.22 -54.28 -123.96
CA GLN A 4 70.56 -54.13 -123.36
C GLN A 4 70.49 -53.38 -122.02
N GLY A 5 71.18 -53.90 -121.00
CA GLY A 5 71.20 -53.32 -119.65
C GLY A 5 70.09 -53.82 -118.73
N GLU A 6 69.21 -54.69 -119.22
CA GLU A 6 68.22 -55.37 -118.38
C GLU A 6 68.90 -56.42 -117.49
N GLU A 7 68.73 -56.29 -116.17
CA GLU A 7 69.31 -57.16 -115.15
C GLU A 7 68.26 -58.02 -114.42
N ASN A 8 66.96 -57.78 -114.64
CA ASN A 8 65.87 -58.45 -113.93
C ASN A 8 65.28 -59.67 -114.68
N LEU A 9 65.60 -59.86 -115.97
CA LEU A 9 65.13 -61.00 -116.78
C LEU A 9 66.26 -61.92 -117.25
N THR A 10 66.03 -63.23 -117.13
CA THR A 10 66.84 -64.29 -117.73
C THR A 10 66.08 -64.96 -118.87
N VAL A 11 66.78 -65.24 -119.97
CA VAL A 11 66.20 -65.87 -121.16
C VAL A 11 67.07 -67.02 -121.61
N SER A 12 66.46 -68.19 -121.79
CA SER A 12 67.12 -69.38 -122.33
C SER A 12 66.29 -69.98 -123.48
N LYS A 13 66.95 -70.68 -124.40
CA LYS A 13 66.30 -71.32 -125.55
C LYS A 13 66.53 -72.83 -125.49
N ASP A 14 65.46 -73.62 -125.62
CA ASP A 14 65.50 -75.08 -125.70
C ASP A 14 64.66 -75.55 -126.90
N GLY A 15 65.32 -76.10 -127.92
CA GLY A 15 64.71 -76.42 -129.22
C GLY A 15 64.07 -75.20 -129.89
N ASN A 16 62.78 -75.32 -130.24
CA ASN A 16 61.97 -74.23 -130.80
C ASN A 16 61.25 -73.40 -129.72
N THR A 17 61.47 -73.66 -128.43
CA THR A 17 60.86 -72.92 -127.30
C THR A 17 61.87 -71.94 -126.69
N ILE A 18 61.43 -70.70 -126.44
CA ILE A 18 62.18 -69.73 -125.66
C ILE A 18 61.52 -69.61 -124.29
N GLN A 19 62.30 -69.72 -123.23
CA GLN A 19 61.85 -69.59 -121.86
C GLN A 19 62.35 -68.27 -121.27
N TYR A 20 61.47 -67.59 -120.54
CA TYR A 20 61.74 -66.34 -119.84
C TYR A 20 61.54 -66.58 -118.34
N GLY A 21 62.42 -66.02 -117.51
CA GLY A 21 62.33 -66.04 -116.06
C GLY A 21 62.77 -64.72 -115.43
N LEU A 22 62.25 -64.41 -114.25
CA LEU A 22 62.70 -63.28 -113.44
C LEU A 22 63.88 -63.69 -112.55
N ASN A 23 64.80 -62.76 -112.28
CA ASN A 23 65.84 -62.95 -111.27
C ASN A 23 65.26 -62.94 -109.85
N ARG A 24 65.93 -63.64 -108.92
CA ARG A 24 65.45 -63.79 -107.53
C ARG A 24 65.62 -62.52 -106.72
N ASP A 25 66.72 -61.81 -106.95
CA ASP A 25 66.94 -60.46 -106.48
C ASP A 25 66.63 -59.50 -107.63
N LEU A 26 65.70 -58.61 -107.38
CA LEU A 26 65.27 -57.63 -108.37
C LEU A 26 65.77 -56.27 -107.95
N LYS A 27 66.44 -55.57 -108.88
CA LYS A 27 66.83 -54.19 -108.69
C LYS A 27 65.82 -53.32 -109.41
N VAL A 28 64.98 -52.68 -108.61
CA VAL A 28 63.86 -51.88 -109.08
C VAL A 28 63.77 -50.63 -108.23
N ASP A 29 63.40 -49.51 -108.86
CA ASP A 29 63.27 -48.23 -108.17
C ASP A 29 62.01 -48.22 -107.28
N SER A 30 61.00 -48.99 -107.65
CA SER A 30 59.82 -49.20 -106.80
C SER A 30 59.18 -50.56 -107.04
N VAL A 31 58.64 -51.13 -105.98
CA VAL A 31 57.67 -52.22 -106.04
C VAL A 31 56.35 -51.68 -105.55
N THR A 32 55.35 -51.69 -106.43
CA THR A 32 53.95 -51.42 -106.05
C THR A 32 53.17 -52.72 -106.09
N ALA A 33 52.69 -53.16 -104.94
CA ALA A 33 51.90 -54.38 -104.77
C ALA A 33 50.59 -54.04 -104.05
N GLY A 34 49.52 -53.88 -104.84
CA GLY A 34 48.30 -53.24 -104.35
C GLY A 34 48.60 -51.81 -103.90
N ASP A 35 48.15 -51.44 -102.70
CA ASP A 35 48.38 -50.12 -102.11
C ASP A 35 49.73 -49.98 -101.39
N THR A 36 50.53 -51.05 -101.34
CA THR A 36 51.87 -51.01 -100.73
C THR A 36 52.88 -50.57 -101.77
N VAL A 37 53.63 -49.53 -101.43
CA VAL A 37 54.77 -49.02 -102.18
C VAL A 37 56.04 -49.24 -101.37
N ILE A 38 56.99 -49.94 -101.96
CA ILE A 38 58.35 -50.07 -101.45
C ILE A 38 59.25 -49.29 -102.41
N ASN A 39 59.98 -48.31 -101.89
CA ASN A 39 60.96 -47.51 -102.63
C ASN A 39 62.07 -47.00 -101.69
N ASP A 40 62.95 -46.13 -102.20
CA ASP A 40 64.09 -45.59 -101.44
C ASP A 40 63.74 -44.77 -100.18
N ASN A 41 62.47 -44.38 -100.02
CA ASN A 41 61.98 -43.70 -98.82
C ASN A 41 61.53 -44.67 -97.73
N GLY A 42 61.30 -45.95 -98.07
CA GLY A 42 60.91 -47.01 -97.13
C GLY A 42 59.72 -47.83 -97.61
N VAL A 43 58.93 -48.31 -96.66
CA VAL A 43 57.69 -49.04 -96.92
C VAL A 43 56.53 -48.13 -96.56
N MET A 44 55.65 -47.88 -97.52
CA MET A 44 54.46 -47.09 -97.34
C MET A 44 53.25 -47.87 -97.81
N ILE A 45 52.22 -47.92 -96.98
CA ILE A 45 50.90 -48.36 -97.41
C ILE A 45 50.10 -47.08 -97.64
N SER A 46 49.57 -46.88 -98.84
CA SER A 46 48.78 -45.68 -99.14
C SER A 46 47.60 -45.58 -98.17
N ASN A 47 47.44 -44.40 -97.54
CA ASN A 47 46.48 -44.16 -96.44
C ASN A 47 46.62 -45.13 -95.25
N GLY A 48 47.78 -45.75 -95.07
CA GLY A 48 48.08 -46.69 -94.02
C GLY A 48 49.45 -46.43 -93.37
N PRO A 49 49.90 -47.33 -92.49
CA PRO A 49 51.17 -47.16 -91.79
C PRO A 49 52.36 -47.03 -92.73
N SER A 50 53.38 -46.32 -92.27
CA SER A 50 54.65 -46.20 -92.98
C SER A 50 55.83 -46.38 -92.05
N ILE A 51 56.89 -46.94 -92.62
CA ILE A 51 58.20 -47.02 -92.00
C ILE A 51 59.15 -46.35 -92.98
N THR A 52 59.64 -45.18 -92.58
CA THR A 52 60.54 -44.37 -93.39
C THR A 52 61.74 -43.96 -92.56
N LYS A 53 62.70 -43.28 -93.20
CA LYS A 53 63.86 -42.70 -92.48
C LYS A 53 63.47 -41.66 -91.42
N ALA A 54 62.25 -41.12 -91.47
CA ALA A 54 61.71 -40.19 -90.46
C ALA A 54 61.15 -40.89 -89.21
N GLY A 55 61.02 -42.23 -89.24
CA GLY A 55 60.50 -43.02 -88.13
C GLY A 55 59.30 -43.87 -88.53
N ILE A 56 58.55 -44.30 -87.52
CA ILE A 56 57.34 -45.10 -87.68
C ILE A 56 56.15 -44.16 -87.57
N ASP A 57 55.38 -44.07 -88.65
CA ASP A 57 54.06 -43.47 -88.60
C ASP A 57 53.02 -44.58 -88.66
N VAL A 58 52.27 -44.72 -87.57
CA VAL A 58 51.18 -45.70 -87.49
C VAL A 58 49.93 -45.22 -88.20
N ALA A 59 49.97 -44.05 -88.83
CA ALA A 59 48.87 -43.43 -89.56
C ALA A 59 47.59 -43.37 -88.70
N GLY A 60 47.75 -42.99 -87.44
CA GLY A 60 46.67 -42.91 -86.44
C GLY A 60 46.19 -44.27 -85.90
N ASN A 61 46.82 -45.38 -86.27
CA ASN A 61 46.45 -46.70 -85.75
C ASN A 61 47.04 -46.96 -84.35
N LYS A 62 46.41 -47.91 -83.64
CA LYS A 62 46.92 -48.40 -82.35
C LYS A 62 48.12 -49.32 -82.56
N ILE A 63 49.14 -49.20 -81.71
CA ILE A 63 50.19 -50.21 -81.57
C ILE A 63 49.74 -51.21 -80.52
N SER A 64 49.30 -52.38 -80.96
CA SER A 64 48.90 -53.48 -80.07
C SER A 64 50.10 -54.30 -79.61
N ASN A 65 49.92 -55.04 -78.50
CA ASN A 65 50.90 -55.98 -77.95
C ASN A 65 52.20 -55.33 -77.47
N VAL A 66 52.12 -54.10 -76.98
CA VAL A 66 53.22 -53.45 -76.29
C VAL A 66 53.26 -53.98 -74.85
N ALA A 67 54.33 -54.69 -74.51
CA ALA A 67 54.57 -55.14 -73.15
C ALA A 67 54.75 -53.94 -72.20
N PRO A 68 54.50 -54.11 -70.89
CA PRO A 68 54.74 -53.05 -69.93
C PRO A 68 56.18 -52.53 -70.01
N GLY A 69 56.32 -51.20 -70.10
CA GLY A 69 57.63 -50.56 -70.05
C GLY A 69 58.22 -50.72 -68.65
N THR A 70 59.52 -51.00 -68.58
CA THR A 70 60.21 -51.27 -67.30
C THR A 70 61.40 -50.36 -67.08
N VAL A 71 61.93 -49.74 -68.13
CA VAL A 71 62.98 -48.71 -68.05
C VAL A 71 62.52 -47.41 -68.71
N GLY A 72 63.23 -46.30 -68.44
CA GLY A 72 62.75 -44.95 -68.78
C GLY A 72 62.59 -44.62 -70.27
N THR A 73 63.13 -45.43 -71.18
CA THR A 73 63.03 -45.25 -72.65
C THR A 73 62.04 -46.21 -73.32
N ASP A 74 61.39 -47.07 -72.54
CA ASP A 74 60.37 -47.98 -73.08
C ASP A 74 59.05 -47.23 -73.32
N ALA A 75 58.27 -47.72 -74.28
CA ALA A 75 56.88 -47.31 -74.38
C ALA A 75 56.08 -47.90 -73.20
N VAL A 76 55.16 -47.10 -72.66
CA VAL A 76 54.21 -47.53 -71.63
C VAL A 76 52.91 -47.99 -72.30
N ASN A 77 52.32 -49.05 -71.75
CA ASN A 77 51.01 -49.49 -72.18
C ASN A 77 49.90 -48.89 -71.30
N LYS A 78 48.66 -48.95 -71.78
CA LYS A 78 47.51 -48.30 -71.14
C LYS A 78 47.23 -48.84 -69.74
N ASP A 79 47.47 -50.12 -69.50
CA ASP A 79 47.15 -50.78 -68.22
C ASP A 79 48.01 -50.25 -67.07
N GLN A 80 49.28 -49.90 -67.34
CA GLN A 80 50.16 -49.25 -66.36
C GLN A 80 49.64 -47.85 -65.99
N LEU A 81 49.15 -47.10 -66.98
CA LEU A 81 48.58 -45.77 -66.76
C LEU A 81 47.27 -45.83 -65.97
N ASP A 82 46.37 -46.75 -66.30
CA ASP A 82 45.08 -46.89 -65.62
C ASP A 82 45.25 -47.33 -64.15
N SER A 83 46.17 -48.25 -63.88
CA SER A 83 46.39 -48.80 -62.53
C SER A 83 46.92 -47.74 -61.56
N ALA A 84 47.88 -46.93 -61.99
CA ALA A 84 48.40 -45.83 -61.18
C ALA A 84 47.32 -44.76 -60.91
N ALA A 85 46.45 -44.49 -61.89
CA ALA A 85 45.35 -43.54 -61.73
C ALA A 85 44.25 -44.02 -60.77
N ALA A 86 44.03 -45.34 -60.65
CA ALA A 86 43.01 -45.91 -59.77
C ALA A 86 43.40 -45.86 -58.27
N ALA A 87 44.68 -46.05 -57.95
CA ALA A 87 45.16 -46.17 -56.56
C ALA A 87 45.16 -44.84 -55.75
N SER A 88 44.80 -43.70 -56.35
CA SER A 88 45.00 -42.36 -55.76
C SER A 88 43.73 -41.64 -55.29
N LYS A 89 42.59 -42.33 -55.03
CA LYS A 89 41.28 -41.68 -54.73
C LYS A 89 40.88 -41.75 -53.23
N THR A 90 40.15 -40.73 -52.75
CA THR A 90 39.65 -40.56 -51.35
C THR A 90 38.13 -40.31 -51.31
N GLU A 91 37.44 -40.61 -50.19
CA GLU A 91 35.96 -40.53 -50.01
C GLU A 91 35.53 -39.56 -48.88
N VAL A 92 34.39 -38.85 -49.05
CA VAL A 92 33.78 -37.92 -48.07
C VAL A 92 32.25 -38.08 -48.06
N THR A 93 31.61 -38.12 -46.88
CA THR A 93 30.17 -38.38 -46.70
C THR A 93 29.42 -37.28 -45.93
N GLU A 94 28.17 -37.01 -46.34
CA GLU A 94 27.30 -35.96 -45.78
C GLU A 94 26.44 -36.45 -44.59
N GLY A 95 26.26 -35.61 -43.54
CA GLY A 95 25.46 -35.90 -42.32
C GLY A 95 24.34 -34.87 -42.06
N LYS A 96 23.48 -35.06 -41.03
CA LYS A 96 22.35 -34.14 -40.73
C LYS A 96 22.87 -32.76 -40.34
N ASN A 97 22.26 -31.72 -40.90
CA ASN A 97 22.69 -30.35 -40.72
C ASN A 97 24.13 -30.07 -41.22
N ILE A 98 24.66 -30.86 -42.17
CA ILE A 98 25.95 -30.64 -42.86
C ILE A 98 25.76 -30.86 -44.36
N THR A 99 26.51 -30.15 -45.21
CA THR A 99 26.60 -30.42 -46.66
C THR A 99 28.04 -30.70 -47.08
N VAL A 100 28.21 -31.65 -48.01
CA VAL A 100 29.51 -31.99 -48.60
C VAL A 100 29.37 -31.98 -50.13
N THR A 101 30.18 -31.18 -50.83
CA THR A 101 30.13 -31.09 -52.29
C THR A 101 31.46 -31.31 -52.94
N LYS A 102 31.45 -32.11 -54.00
CA LYS A 102 32.62 -32.45 -54.80
C LYS A 102 32.72 -31.57 -56.05
N THR A 103 33.88 -31.01 -56.35
CA THR A 103 34.18 -30.34 -57.62
C THR A 103 35.44 -30.93 -58.23
N THR A 104 35.58 -30.79 -59.55
CA THR A 104 36.81 -31.21 -60.23
C THR A 104 37.70 -29.99 -60.43
N GLY A 105 38.93 -30.05 -59.94
CA GLY A 105 39.95 -29.04 -60.15
C GLY A 105 40.43 -28.99 -61.60
N ALA A 106 41.22 -27.98 -61.93
CA ALA A 106 41.67 -27.72 -63.30
C ALA A 106 42.46 -28.89 -63.92
N ASP A 107 43.03 -29.77 -63.09
CA ASP A 107 43.87 -30.89 -63.50
C ASP A 107 43.11 -32.23 -63.47
N GLY A 108 41.78 -32.20 -63.29
CA GLY A 108 40.94 -33.40 -63.28
C GLY A 108 40.83 -34.11 -61.91
N GLN A 109 41.36 -33.52 -60.84
CA GLN A 109 41.28 -34.04 -59.46
C GLN A 109 39.99 -33.60 -58.75
N ASP A 110 39.62 -34.26 -57.67
CA ASP A 110 38.40 -33.93 -56.93
C ASP A 110 38.65 -33.05 -55.68
N ILE A 111 37.76 -32.11 -55.37
CA ILE A 111 37.79 -31.18 -54.23
C ILE A 111 36.48 -31.29 -53.46
N TYR A 112 36.50 -31.48 -52.14
CA TYR A 112 35.30 -31.57 -51.32
C TYR A 112 35.14 -30.34 -50.40
N ASN A 113 34.09 -29.56 -50.59
CA ASN A 113 33.71 -28.43 -49.73
C ASN A 113 32.68 -28.90 -48.68
N VAL A 114 32.95 -28.66 -47.39
CA VAL A 114 32.10 -29.07 -46.27
C VAL A 114 31.67 -27.84 -45.47
N ALA A 115 30.36 -27.65 -45.30
CA ALA A 115 29.76 -26.52 -44.58
C ALA A 115 28.78 -27.02 -43.52
N THR A 116 28.56 -26.25 -42.43
CA THR A 116 27.32 -26.40 -41.66
C THR A 116 26.20 -26.34 -42.66
N ALA A 117 25.27 -27.27 -42.58
CA ALA A 117 24.06 -27.08 -43.35
C ALA A 117 23.49 -25.79 -42.82
N ASP A 118 23.32 -24.92 -43.78
CA ASP A 118 22.75 -23.61 -43.60
C ASP A 118 21.40 -23.73 -42.87
N ASN A 119 20.72 -24.87 -43.04
CA ASN A 119 19.59 -25.26 -42.22
C ASN A 119 19.92 -26.44 -41.33
N VAL A 120 19.84 -26.09 -40.07
CA VAL A 120 19.77 -26.96 -38.95
C VAL A 120 18.30 -27.24 -38.70
N GLU A 121 17.86 -28.47 -38.93
CA GLU A 121 16.53 -28.84 -38.46
C GLU A 121 16.59 -28.91 -36.94
N PHE A 122 15.99 -27.88 -36.37
CA PHE A 122 15.44 -27.89 -35.04
C PHE A 122 13.93 -27.86 -35.21
N ASN A 123 13.19 -28.50 -34.33
CA ASN A 123 11.72 -28.36 -34.31
C ASN A 123 11.26 -26.93 -33.92
N ASN A 124 12.18 -25.98 -33.83
CA ASN A 124 11.95 -24.59 -33.41
C ASN A 124 13.04 -23.64 -33.94
N VAL A 125 12.67 -22.74 -34.87
CA VAL A 125 13.41 -21.53 -35.34
C VAL A 125 12.45 -20.60 -36.12
N THR A 126 12.39 -19.30 -35.84
CA THR A 126 12.24 -18.20 -36.84
C THR A 126 12.51 -16.88 -36.11
N VAL A 127 13.25 -16.00 -36.79
CA VAL A 127 14.02 -14.85 -36.30
C VAL A 127 13.73 -13.64 -37.21
N GLY A 128 13.23 -12.52 -36.67
CA GLY A 128 12.95 -11.24 -37.36
C GLY A 128 13.97 -10.16 -36.99
N ASP A 129 13.52 -8.99 -36.50
CA ASP A 129 14.38 -8.11 -35.68
C ASP A 129 14.89 -8.83 -34.42
N VAL A 130 14.23 -9.96 -34.12
CA VAL A 130 14.66 -11.02 -33.22
C VAL A 130 16.08 -11.46 -33.54
N ASN A 131 17.02 -10.71 -33.00
CA ASN A 131 18.41 -11.11 -32.95
C ASN A 131 18.57 -12.00 -31.72
N ILE A 132 18.83 -13.27 -31.98
CA ILE A 132 19.36 -14.19 -30.98
C ILE A 132 20.86 -13.95 -31.00
N ASP A 133 21.28 -12.99 -30.20
CA ASP A 133 22.68 -12.66 -30.10
C ASP A 133 23.39 -13.80 -29.37
N GLY A 134 24.13 -14.62 -30.13
CA GLY A 134 24.94 -15.68 -29.56
C GLY A 134 25.99 -15.17 -28.55
N ALA A 135 26.37 -13.90 -28.61
CA ALA A 135 27.32 -13.30 -27.69
C ALA A 135 26.67 -12.80 -26.39
N THR A 136 25.47 -12.21 -26.45
CA THR A 136 24.80 -11.64 -25.25
C THR A 136 23.69 -12.51 -24.67
N GLY A 137 23.28 -13.57 -25.37
CA GLY A 137 22.14 -14.42 -25.00
C GLY A 137 20.80 -13.69 -25.04
N LYS A 138 20.80 -12.43 -25.48
CA LYS A 138 19.59 -11.63 -25.58
C LYS A 138 18.82 -12.05 -26.81
N ILE A 139 17.52 -12.11 -26.63
CA ILE A 139 16.55 -12.15 -27.70
C ILE A 139 16.02 -10.72 -27.80
N SER A 140 16.68 -9.90 -28.59
CA SER A 140 16.31 -8.49 -28.81
C SER A 140 15.46 -8.34 -30.06
N GLY A 141 14.65 -7.30 -30.17
CA GLY A 141 13.78 -7.08 -31.34
C GLY A 141 12.50 -7.92 -31.32
N VAL A 142 12.09 -8.38 -30.13
CA VAL A 142 10.76 -8.95 -29.90
C VAL A 142 9.75 -7.79 -29.92
N ALA A 143 8.80 -7.83 -30.85
CA ALA A 143 7.69 -6.88 -30.92
C ALA A 143 6.73 -7.03 -29.72
N ASP A 144 5.85 -6.06 -29.51
CA ASP A 144 4.83 -6.14 -28.48
C ASP A 144 3.89 -7.33 -28.75
N GLY A 145 3.87 -8.31 -27.86
CA GLY A 145 2.97 -9.45 -27.92
C GLY A 145 1.58 -9.13 -27.38
N ALA A 146 0.53 -9.77 -27.88
CA ALA A 146 -0.83 -9.55 -27.41
C ALA A 146 -0.99 -9.95 -25.92
N VAL A 147 -1.41 -8.98 -25.08
CA VAL A 147 -1.73 -9.22 -23.67
C VAL A 147 -3.22 -9.56 -23.54
N ALA A 148 -3.56 -10.81 -23.85
CA ALA A 148 -4.93 -11.33 -23.83
C ALA A 148 -4.98 -12.78 -23.33
N ALA A 149 -6.15 -13.22 -22.83
CA ALA A 149 -6.34 -14.59 -22.38
C ALA A 149 -6.08 -15.60 -23.50
N GLY A 150 -5.25 -16.61 -23.24
CA GLY A 150 -4.89 -17.64 -24.22
C GLY A 150 -3.77 -17.25 -25.21
N SER A 151 -3.21 -16.04 -25.10
CA SER A 151 -2.06 -15.64 -25.93
C SER A 151 -0.85 -16.54 -25.69
N SER A 152 -0.18 -16.92 -26.78
CA SER A 152 1.08 -17.67 -26.77
C SER A 152 2.25 -16.84 -27.29
N GLU A 153 2.07 -15.52 -27.37
CA GLU A 153 3.07 -14.58 -27.86
C GLU A 153 4.05 -14.19 -26.75
N ALA A 154 5.32 -14.00 -27.11
CA ALA A 154 6.30 -13.43 -26.20
C ALA A 154 6.02 -11.92 -26.01
N ILE A 155 6.15 -11.44 -24.78
CA ILE A 155 6.12 -10.01 -24.48
C ILE A 155 7.54 -9.46 -24.39
N ASN A 156 7.71 -8.16 -24.62
CA ASN A 156 9.00 -7.49 -24.45
C ASN A 156 9.04 -6.63 -23.17
N GLY A 157 10.22 -6.07 -22.89
CA GLY A 157 10.45 -5.24 -21.71
C GLY A 157 9.61 -3.96 -21.67
N GLY A 158 9.24 -3.39 -22.82
CA GLY A 158 8.39 -2.20 -22.89
C GLY A 158 7.00 -2.45 -22.32
N GLN A 159 6.41 -3.60 -22.66
CA GLN A 159 5.09 -3.99 -22.15
C GLN A 159 5.11 -4.28 -20.65
N LEU A 160 6.11 -5.03 -20.16
CA LEU A 160 6.25 -5.29 -18.73
C LEU A 160 6.52 -3.99 -17.95
N HIS A 161 7.32 -3.08 -18.52
CA HIS A 161 7.56 -1.75 -17.95
C HIS A 161 6.27 -0.92 -17.90
N GLY A 162 5.41 -0.98 -18.92
CA GLY A 162 4.10 -0.34 -18.92
C GLY A 162 3.15 -0.87 -17.83
N VAL A 163 3.17 -2.18 -17.58
CA VAL A 163 2.44 -2.78 -16.43
C VAL A 163 3.02 -2.28 -15.11
N ALA A 164 4.35 -2.26 -14.97
CA ALA A 164 5.02 -1.77 -13.77
C ALA A 164 4.74 -0.28 -13.51
N ASP A 165 4.64 0.54 -14.56
CA ASP A 165 4.26 1.96 -14.48
C ASP A 165 2.78 2.13 -14.08
N SER A 166 1.91 1.26 -14.60
CA SER A 166 0.50 1.21 -14.18
C SER A 166 0.38 0.88 -12.70
N VAL A 167 1.16 -0.07 -12.19
CA VAL A 167 1.24 -0.40 -10.76
C VAL A 167 1.78 0.79 -9.95
N ARG A 168 2.85 1.45 -10.41
CA ARG A 168 3.39 2.66 -9.78
C ARG A 168 2.30 3.74 -9.62
N SER A 169 1.56 4.03 -10.70
CA SER A 169 0.47 5.01 -10.67
C SER A 169 -0.70 4.58 -9.78
N ALA A 170 -1.05 3.30 -9.75
CA ALA A 170 -2.13 2.78 -8.91
C ALA A 170 -1.80 2.87 -7.41
N ILE A 171 -0.53 2.67 -7.03
CA ILE A 171 -0.06 2.85 -5.64
C ILE A 171 -0.01 4.35 -5.28
N GLY A 172 0.45 5.19 -6.20
CA GLY A 172 0.55 6.65 -6.00
C GLY A 172 1.67 7.07 -5.04
N GLY A 173 1.56 8.26 -4.45
CA GLY A 173 2.58 8.80 -3.53
C GLY A 173 3.96 8.94 -4.16
N GLU A 174 5.01 8.72 -3.37
CA GLU A 174 6.42 8.72 -3.82
C GLU A 174 6.85 7.38 -4.42
N THR A 175 5.95 6.68 -5.13
CA THR A 175 6.28 5.40 -5.76
C THR A 175 7.08 5.61 -7.04
N VAL A 176 8.20 4.91 -7.15
CA VAL A 176 9.18 4.99 -8.23
C VAL A 176 9.22 3.68 -9.01
N LEU A 177 9.21 3.79 -10.33
CA LEU A 177 9.55 2.70 -11.25
C LEU A 177 11.04 2.82 -11.60
N ASN A 178 11.83 1.87 -11.15
CA ASN A 178 13.27 1.85 -11.35
C ASN A 178 13.63 1.43 -12.78
N PRO A 179 14.83 1.79 -13.31
CA PRO A 179 15.25 1.43 -14.67
C PRO A 179 15.28 -0.08 -14.96
N ASN A 180 15.42 -0.92 -13.92
CA ASN A 180 15.38 -2.38 -14.03
C ASN A 180 13.95 -2.95 -14.02
N GLY A 181 12.91 -2.11 -13.96
CA GLY A 181 11.51 -2.51 -13.92
C GLY A 181 10.93 -2.78 -12.52
N SER A 182 11.72 -2.67 -11.44
CA SER A 182 11.18 -2.84 -10.10
C SER A 182 10.40 -1.61 -9.63
N VAL A 183 9.31 -1.84 -8.90
CA VAL A 183 8.52 -0.77 -8.27
C VAL A 183 8.91 -0.68 -6.80
N THR A 184 9.29 0.51 -6.34
CA THR A 184 9.63 0.80 -4.95
C THR A 184 8.81 1.98 -4.46
N THR A 185 8.38 1.97 -3.20
CA THR A 185 7.65 3.09 -2.60
C THR A 185 8.21 3.41 -1.22
N SER A 186 8.15 4.69 -0.83
CA SER A 186 8.64 5.18 0.46
C SER A 186 7.61 6.05 1.19
N ASN A 187 6.50 6.40 0.53
CA ASN A 187 5.51 7.31 1.08
C ASN A 187 4.15 7.11 0.43
N VAL A 188 3.53 5.95 0.67
CA VAL A 188 2.18 5.67 0.18
C VAL A 188 1.19 6.59 0.88
N GLY A 189 0.38 7.33 0.12
CA GLY A 189 -0.69 8.17 0.68
C GLY A 189 -0.22 9.28 1.65
N ASN A 190 1.03 9.74 1.54
CA ASN A 190 1.65 10.71 2.45
C ASN A 190 1.75 10.25 3.92
N THR A 191 1.75 8.94 4.18
CA THR A 191 1.83 8.40 5.54
C THR A 191 3.27 8.23 6.05
N GLY A 192 4.28 8.42 5.19
CA GLY A 192 5.68 8.11 5.47
C GLY A 192 6.03 6.63 5.40
N GLU A 193 5.12 5.77 4.93
CA GLU A 193 5.29 4.32 4.94
C GLU A 193 5.63 3.74 3.56
N ALA A 194 6.43 2.68 3.57
CA ALA A 194 7.00 2.06 2.37
C ALA A 194 6.14 0.94 1.75
N ASN A 195 4.91 0.72 2.24
CA ASN A 195 3.95 -0.18 1.60
C ASN A 195 2.50 0.18 1.98
N ILE A 196 1.54 -0.39 1.25
CA ILE A 196 0.10 -0.12 1.42
C ILE A 196 -0.42 -0.58 2.79
N HIS A 197 0.05 -1.73 3.29
CA HIS A 197 -0.45 -2.27 4.55
C HIS A 197 -0.11 -1.34 5.71
N ASP A 198 1.16 -0.94 5.82
CA ASP A 198 1.64 -0.07 6.88
C ASP A 198 1.07 1.34 6.76
N ALA A 199 0.89 1.86 5.54
CA ALA A 199 0.22 3.14 5.32
C ALA A 199 -1.23 3.13 5.84
N ILE A 200 -2.00 2.08 5.50
CA ILE A 200 -3.38 1.93 6.00
C ILE A 200 -3.38 1.72 7.52
N ASP A 201 -2.42 0.97 8.06
CA ASP A 201 -2.27 0.77 9.50
C ASP A 201 -1.97 2.07 10.25
N SER A 202 -1.08 2.91 9.70
CA SER A 202 -0.77 4.25 10.20
C SER A 202 -2.00 5.15 10.22
N VAL A 203 -2.77 5.20 9.12
CA VAL A 203 -4.04 5.96 9.08
C VAL A 203 -5.04 5.42 10.10
N ARG A 204 -5.16 4.10 10.26
CA ARG A 204 -6.05 3.50 11.26
C ARG A 204 -5.63 3.85 12.68
N LYS A 205 -4.34 3.79 12.99
CA LYS A 205 -3.78 4.21 14.29
C LYS A 205 -4.08 5.68 14.55
N ASN A 206 -3.81 6.56 13.59
CA ASN A 206 -4.12 7.99 13.68
C ASN A 206 -5.61 8.25 13.93
N ALA A 207 -6.50 7.53 13.23
CA ALA A 207 -7.94 7.61 13.43
C ALA A 207 -8.38 7.12 14.81
N VAL A 208 -7.74 6.07 15.35
CA VAL A 208 -8.00 5.59 16.71
C VAL A 208 -7.50 6.59 17.76
N THR A 209 -6.31 7.17 17.58
CA THR A 209 -5.76 8.17 18.50
C THR A 209 -6.49 9.51 18.44
N ALA A 210 -7.10 9.84 17.30
CA ALA A 210 -7.91 11.05 17.15
C ALA A 210 -9.29 10.94 17.83
N LYS A 211 -9.68 9.75 18.32
CA LYS A 211 -10.93 9.61 19.07
C LYS A 211 -10.88 10.45 20.34
N THR A 212 -11.88 11.30 20.49
CA THR A 212 -12.16 11.97 21.75
C THR A 212 -13.07 11.07 22.59
N THR A 213 -12.88 11.09 23.90
CA THR A 213 -13.78 10.43 24.84
C THR A 213 -14.51 11.50 25.63
N VAL A 214 -15.81 11.32 25.82
CA VAL A 214 -16.65 12.16 26.67
C VAL A 214 -17.20 11.27 27.76
N THR A 215 -16.91 11.62 29.00
CA THR A 215 -17.44 10.91 30.17
C THR A 215 -18.49 11.81 30.82
N GLU A 216 -19.66 11.25 31.05
CA GLU A 216 -20.71 11.91 31.83
C GLU A 216 -20.28 11.96 33.30
N GLY A 217 -20.21 13.17 33.86
CA GLY A 217 -19.98 13.38 35.29
C GLY A 217 -21.30 13.64 36.02
N ASP A 218 -21.29 13.58 37.36
CA ASP A 218 -22.49 13.49 38.22
C ASP A 218 -23.58 14.55 37.95
N ASN A 219 -23.21 15.77 37.57
CA ASN A 219 -24.15 16.88 37.31
C ASN A 219 -24.32 17.25 35.83
N MET A 220 -23.72 16.47 34.94
CA MET A 220 -23.78 16.67 33.49
C MET A 220 -24.62 15.57 32.87
N VAL A 221 -25.29 15.88 31.76
CA VAL A 221 -25.93 14.91 30.88
C VAL A 221 -25.22 14.97 29.54
N VAL A 222 -24.87 13.81 29.01
CA VAL A 222 -24.23 13.68 27.70
C VAL A 222 -25.14 12.87 26.79
N THR A 223 -25.65 13.49 25.73
CA THR A 223 -26.50 12.80 24.75
C THR A 223 -25.76 12.58 23.44
N GLU A 224 -25.60 11.33 23.03
CA GLU A 224 -25.00 10.97 21.75
C GLU A 224 -26.00 11.07 20.61
N SER A 225 -25.58 11.63 19.49
CA SER A 225 -26.33 11.69 18.23
C SER A 225 -25.39 11.53 17.04
N THR A 226 -25.94 11.28 15.85
CA THR A 226 -25.17 11.18 14.60
C THR A 226 -25.46 12.39 13.71
N ASN A 227 -24.41 13.06 13.26
CA ASN A 227 -24.49 14.16 12.31
C ASN A 227 -24.83 13.64 10.90
N ALA A 228 -25.26 14.54 10.02
CA ALA A 228 -25.60 14.19 8.63
C ALA A 228 -24.40 13.62 7.82
N ASP A 229 -23.17 13.97 8.20
CA ASP A 229 -21.93 13.45 7.60
C ASP A 229 -21.50 12.09 8.19
N GLY A 230 -22.27 11.53 9.14
CA GLY A 230 -21.99 10.27 9.81
C GLY A 230 -21.05 10.39 11.02
N SER A 231 -20.55 11.58 11.36
CA SER A 231 -19.74 11.79 12.57
C SER A 231 -20.62 11.76 13.83
N THR A 232 -20.03 11.39 14.97
CA THR A 232 -20.72 11.40 16.27
C THR A 232 -20.73 12.82 16.86
N ASN A 233 -21.89 13.25 17.36
CA ASN A 233 -22.06 14.48 18.13
C ASN A 233 -22.42 14.13 19.59
N TYR A 234 -21.79 14.82 20.53
CA TYR A 234 -22.08 14.71 21.96
C TYR A 234 -22.61 16.05 22.45
N GLU A 235 -23.91 16.13 22.75
CA GLU A 235 -24.50 17.29 23.39
C GLU A 235 -24.31 17.19 24.90
N VAL A 236 -23.61 18.18 25.47
CA VAL A 236 -23.27 18.24 26.89
C VAL A 236 -24.05 19.37 27.55
N ALA A 237 -24.89 19.02 28.52
CA ALA A 237 -25.72 19.97 29.27
C ALA A 237 -25.64 19.70 30.77
N THR A 238 -26.00 20.69 31.59
CA THR A 238 -26.24 20.43 33.01
C THR A 238 -27.49 19.57 33.17
N ALA A 239 -27.48 18.64 34.12
CA ALA A 239 -28.66 17.90 34.50
C ALA A 239 -29.76 18.85 35.01
N ARG A 240 -31.03 18.40 34.93
CA ARG A 240 -32.17 19.19 35.46
C ARG A 240 -32.14 19.24 36.99
N ASP A 241 -31.77 18.12 37.60
CA ASP A 241 -31.52 17.99 39.02
C ASP A 241 -30.02 17.80 39.20
N VAL A 242 -29.44 18.55 40.13
CA VAL A 242 -28.00 18.55 40.41
C VAL A 242 -27.77 18.31 41.89
N ASP A 243 -26.72 17.57 42.20
CA ASP A 243 -26.29 17.28 43.56
C ASP A 243 -24.91 17.87 43.81
N PHE A 244 -24.81 18.72 44.81
CA PHE A 244 -23.58 19.39 45.17
C PHE A 244 -23.30 19.19 46.65
N ASP A 245 -22.09 18.72 46.99
CA ASP A 245 -21.62 18.69 48.37
C ASP A 245 -21.63 20.09 49.00
N SER A 246 -21.34 21.12 48.21
CA SER A 246 -21.49 22.52 48.60
C SER A 246 -21.62 23.45 47.39
N ILE A 247 -22.26 24.60 47.59
CA ILE A 247 -22.35 25.68 46.60
C ILE A 247 -21.82 26.95 47.25
N GLN A 248 -20.85 27.63 46.62
CA GLN A 248 -20.30 28.91 47.09
C GLN A 248 -20.58 30.01 46.05
N VAL A 249 -21.23 31.10 46.48
CA VAL A 249 -21.47 32.30 45.66
C VAL A 249 -21.07 33.53 46.46
N GLY A 250 -19.86 34.05 46.20
CA GLY A 250 -19.29 35.11 47.04
C GLY A 250 -19.08 34.59 48.46
N ASP A 251 -19.67 35.25 49.46
CA ASP A 251 -19.65 34.80 50.86
C ASP A 251 -20.77 33.78 51.18
N VAL A 252 -21.79 33.68 50.33
CA VAL A 252 -22.93 32.78 50.56
C VAL A 252 -22.53 31.34 50.26
N ALA A 253 -22.79 30.43 51.21
CA ALA A 253 -22.49 29.02 51.09
C ALA A 253 -23.73 28.16 51.39
N ILE A 254 -24.01 27.18 50.53
CA ILE A 254 -24.98 26.11 50.78
C ILE A 254 -24.18 24.85 51.10
N ASP A 255 -24.41 24.28 52.29
CA ASP A 255 -23.82 23.02 52.72
C ASP A 255 -24.77 21.87 52.33
N GLY A 256 -24.32 20.98 51.45
CA GLY A 256 -25.14 19.88 50.93
C GLY A 256 -25.49 18.81 51.97
N THR A 257 -24.71 18.69 53.04
CA THR A 257 -24.97 17.71 54.12
C THR A 257 -26.04 18.22 55.09
N THR A 258 -25.98 19.50 55.45
CA THR A 258 -26.84 20.10 56.47
C THR A 258 -28.01 20.89 55.88
N GLY A 259 -27.98 21.20 54.59
CA GLY A 259 -28.92 22.10 53.91
C GLY A 259 -28.82 23.56 54.38
N LYS A 260 -27.82 23.91 55.20
CA LYS A 260 -27.68 25.27 55.73
C LYS A 260 -27.21 26.22 54.65
N ILE A 261 -27.89 27.37 54.57
CA ILE A 261 -27.44 28.53 53.82
C ILE A 261 -26.76 29.49 54.80
N SER A 262 -25.47 29.73 54.62
CA SER A 262 -24.65 30.59 55.48
C SER A 262 -24.02 31.73 54.67
N GLY A 263 -23.41 32.71 55.36
CA GLY A 263 -22.84 33.90 54.71
C GLY A 263 -23.87 34.87 54.12
N VAL A 264 -25.15 34.67 54.41
CA VAL A 264 -26.24 35.57 53.99
C VAL A 264 -26.15 36.87 54.79
N THR A 265 -25.81 37.96 54.13
CA THR A 265 -25.91 39.33 54.69
C THR A 265 -27.36 39.64 55.06
N ALA A 266 -27.58 40.49 56.08
CA ALA A 266 -28.92 40.88 56.49
C ALA A 266 -29.70 41.50 55.31
N GLY A 267 -30.83 40.88 54.96
CA GLY A 267 -31.69 41.34 53.86
C GLY A 267 -32.56 42.52 54.26
N ASP A 268 -33.13 43.23 53.29
CA ASP A 268 -34.04 44.33 53.61
C ASP A 268 -35.36 43.82 54.21
N VAL A 269 -35.88 44.49 55.25
CA VAL A 269 -37.16 44.16 55.89
C VAL A 269 -38.19 45.26 55.60
N ASN A 270 -39.02 45.03 54.58
CA ASN A 270 -40.12 45.91 54.18
C ASN A 270 -41.22 45.11 53.44
N PRO A 271 -42.44 45.66 53.24
CA PRO A 271 -43.57 44.91 52.68
C PRO A 271 -43.39 44.33 51.27
N THR A 272 -42.37 44.76 50.53
CA THR A 272 -42.10 44.34 49.14
C THR A 272 -40.78 43.60 48.97
N SER A 273 -40.04 43.36 50.06
CA SER A 273 -38.74 42.71 49.99
C SER A 273 -38.84 41.27 49.51
N THR A 274 -37.91 40.88 48.63
CA THR A 274 -37.69 39.50 48.18
C THR A 274 -36.38 38.93 48.73
N ASP A 275 -35.71 39.68 49.61
CA ASP A 275 -34.45 39.26 50.19
C ASP A 275 -34.67 38.15 51.20
N VAL A 276 -33.72 37.23 51.26
CA VAL A 276 -33.61 36.28 52.36
C VAL A 276 -33.19 37.02 53.63
N ILE A 277 -33.80 36.68 54.76
CA ILE A 277 -33.36 37.16 56.08
C ILE A 277 -32.42 36.13 56.72
N ASN A 278 -31.50 36.60 57.55
CA ASN A 278 -30.63 35.73 58.32
C ASN A 278 -31.05 35.65 59.81
N GLY A 279 -30.38 34.78 60.56
CA GLY A 279 -30.69 34.54 61.98
C GLY A 279 -30.52 35.77 62.88
N SER A 280 -29.62 36.70 62.56
CA SER A 280 -29.42 37.89 63.41
C SER A 280 -30.62 38.85 63.34
N GLN A 281 -31.29 38.93 62.20
CA GLN A 281 -32.50 39.74 62.04
C GLN A 281 -33.69 39.15 62.80
N LEU A 282 -33.88 37.82 62.73
CA LEU A 282 -34.92 37.14 63.50
C LEU A 282 -34.65 37.25 65.01
N ALA A 283 -33.39 37.08 65.43
CA ALA A 283 -32.98 37.29 66.82
C ALA A 283 -33.22 38.74 67.28
N GLY A 284 -32.94 39.74 66.44
CA GLY A 284 -33.25 41.14 66.72
C GLY A 284 -34.75 41.39 66.92
N THR A 285 -35.60 40.76 66.13
CA THR A 285 -37.07 40.83 66.29
C THR A 285 -37.52 40.16 67.59
N ALA A 286 -37.01 38.96 67.88
CA ALA A 286 -37.30 38.26 69.14
C ALA A 286 -36.83 39.09 70.36
N GLN A 287 -35.69 39.77 70.26
CA GLN A 287 -35.16 40.63 71.31
C GLN A 287 -36.04 41.85 71.54
N SER A 288 -36.61 42.43 70.48
CA SER A 288 -37.61 43.49 70.58
C SER A 288 -38.86 43.03 71.35
N VAL A 289 -39.37 41.82 71.07
CA VAL A 289 -40.53 41.26 71.78
C VAL A 289 -40.20 40.96 73.25
N SER A 290 -39.08 40.29 73.51
CA SER A 290 -38.58 40.02 74.87
C SER A 290 -38.44 41.31 75.68
N GLY A 291 -37.87 42.36 75.08
CA GLY A 291 -37.74 43.67 75.73
C GLY A 291 -39.09 44.35 75.98
N ALA A 292 -40.06 44.21 75.07
CA ALA A 292 -41.41 44.74 75.22
C ALA A 292 -42.22 44.01 76.30
N LEU A 293 -42.05 42.69 76.43
CA LEU A 293 -42.65 41.91 77.52
C LEU A 293 -42.01 42.26 78.86
N GLY A 294 -40.69 42.41 78.93
CA GLY A 294 -39.99 42.65 80.19
C GLY A 294 -40.11 41.45 81.14
N GLY A 295 -40.23 41.68 82.44
CA GLY A 295 -40.40 40.61 83.44
C GLY A 295 -39.26 39.57 83.46
N GLY A 296 -38.06 39.92 83.00
CA GLY A 296 -36.92 38.98 82.90
C GLY A 296 -36.97 38.03 81.70
N SER A 297 -37.88 38.25 80.74
CA SER A 297 -37.89 37.53 79.45
C SER A 297 -36.59 37.75 78.67
N ILE A 298 -36.07 36.72 78.02
CA ILE A 298 -34.84 36.73 77.20
C ILE A 298 -35.05 35.97 75.88
N VAL A 299 -34.13 36.16 74.91
CA VAL A 299 -34.05 35.32 73.70
C VAL A 299 -33.10 34.15 73.96
N ASN A 300 -33.58 32.93 73.77
CA ASN A 300 -32.78 31.70 73.88
C ASN A 300 -31.90 31.49 72.62
N PRO A 301 -30.84 30.66 72.69
CA PRO A 301 -30.00 30.34 71.53
C PRO A 301 -30.74 29.70 70.34
N ASP A 302 -31.90 29.10 70.56
CA ASP A 302 -32.77 28.54 69.51
C ASP A 302 -33.72 29.59 68.88
N GLY A 303 -33.64 30.85 69.33
CA GLY A 303 -34.44 31.97 68.85
C GLY A 303 -35.79 32.14 69.57
N THR A 304 -36.16 31.25 70.50
CA THR A 304 -37.40 31.40 71.27
C THR A 304 -37.29 32.49 72.33
N VAL A 305 -38.41 33.14 72.66
CA VAL A 305 -38.49 34.11 73.75
C VAL A 305 -38.96 33.39 75.02
N THR A 306 -38.20 33.46 76.12
CA THR A 306 -38.66 32.91 77.39
C THR A 306 -39.86 33.68 77.91
N ALA A 307 -40.75 32.97 78.60
CA ALA A 307 -41.89 33.62 79.24
C ALA A 307 -41.40 34.68 80.25
N PRO A 308 -42.03 35.86 80.32
CA PRO A 308 -41.77 36.82 81.39
C PRO A 308 -42.17 36.21 82.74
N ASN A 309 -41.70 36.81 83.82
CA ASN A 309 -42.17 36.55 85.18
C ASN A 309 -42.64 37.87 85.79
N TYR A 310 -43.95 38.05 85.87
CA TYR A 310 -44.55 39.19 86.54
C TYR A 310 -44.98 38.76 87.94
N GLU A 311 -44.57 39.51 88.95
CA GLU A 311 -44.98 39.29 90.34
C GLU A 311 -46.02 40.33 90.73
N ILE A 312 -47.27 39.89 90.88
CA ILE A 312 -48.40 40.74 91.26
C ILE A 312 -49.01 40.15 92.53
N ASN A 313 -49.09 40.94 93.61
CA ASN A 313 -49.61 40.49 94.90
C ASN A 313 -48.96 39.20 95.45
N GLY A 314 -47.66 38.98 95.16
CA GLY A 314 -46.91 37.80 95.58
C GLY A 314 -47.18 36.52 94.76
N ILE A 315 -47.95 36.61 93.66
CA ILE A 315 -48.19 35.51 92.72
C ILE A 315 -47.35 35.77 91.46
N SER A 316 -46.54 34.78 91.09
CA SER A 316 -45.78 34.78 89.84
C SER A 316 -46.64 34.27 88.69
N VAL A 317 -46.76 35.07 87.63
CA VAL A 317 -47.48 34.72 86.40
C VAL A 317 -46.60 34.99 85.18
N SER A 318 -46.80 34.20 84.13
CA SER A 318 -45.83 34.11 83.03
C SER A 318 -46.30 34.68 81.68
N ASN A 319 -47.41 35.41 81.68
CA ASN A 319 -47.89 36.14 80.52
C ASN A 319 -48.66 37.40 80.93
N VAL A 320 -48.83 38.31 79.98
CA VAL A 320 -49.46 39.62 80.20
C VAL A 320 -50.95 39.48 80.57
N GLY A 321 -51.67 38.55 79.94
CA GLY A 321 -53.11 38.35 80.19
C GLY A 321 -53.38 37.95 81.64
N ASP A 322 -52.60 37.00 82.15
CA ASP A 322 -52.71 36.55 83.54
C ASP A 322 -52.27 37.64 84.52
N ALA A 323 -51.20 38.39 84.22
CA ALA A 323 -50.77 39.52 85.05
C ALA A 323 -51.84 40.61 85.17
N LEU A 324 -52.50 40.95 84.05
CA LEU A 324 -53.62 41.90 84.06
C LEU A 324 -54.83 41.34 84.83
N THR A 325 -55.07 40.03 84.74
CA THR A 325 -56.13 39.37 85.51
C THR A 325 -55.84 39.40 87.01
N GLU A 326 -54.60 39.15 87.43
CA GLU A 326 -54.19 39.26 88.83
C GLU A 326 -54.28 40.71 89.34
N LEU A 327 -53.91 41.69 88.50
CA LEU A 327 -54.07 43.11 88.84
C LEU A 327 -55.54 43.51 88.96
N ASP A 328 -56.43 42.99 88.11
CA ASP A 328 -57.88 43.24 88.15
C ASP A 328 -58.55 42.65 89.41
N LYS A 329 -57.92 41.70 90.09
CA LYS A 329 -58.41 41.26 91.40
C LYS A 329 -58.38 42.38 92.43
N GLY A 330 -57.60 43.43 92.22
CA GLY A 330 -57.57 44.63 93.08
C GLY A 330 -56.71 44.46 94.33
N TRP A 331 -56.80 45.45 95.22
CA TRP A 331 -56.12 45.45 96.52
C TRP A 331 -57.14 45.55 97.65
N ASN A 332 -56.80 44.98 98.81
CA ASN A 332 -57.69 44.97 99.95
C ASN A 332 -57.55 46.27 100.75
N LEU A 333 -58.68 46.93 101.04
CA LEU A 333 -58.76 48.03 101.98
C LEU A 333 -59.35 47.53 103.30
N GLN A 334 -58.61 47.72 104.41
CA GLN A 334 -59.07 47.35 105.74
C GLN A 334 -59.20 48.60 106.61
N SER A 335 -60.38 48.81 107.20
CA SER A 335 -60.63 49.84 108.22
C SER A 335 -61.10 49.18 109.51
N ASN A 336 -60.56 49.61 110.65
CA ASN A 336 -60.98 49.16 112.00
C ASN A 336 -61.01 47.63 112.19
N GLY A 337 -60.11 46.89 111.52
CA GLY A 337 -59.94 45.45 111.71
C GLY A 337 -61.02 44.54 111.10
N SER A 338 -61.91 45.07 110.25
CA SER A 338 -62.90 44.24 109.54
C SER A 338 -62.29 43.65 108.26
N ASN A 339 -62.19 42.32 108.20
CA ASN A 339 -61.47 41.57 107.14
C ASN A 339 -62.30 41.29 105.86
N ASN A 340 -63.38 42.03 105.61
CA ASN A 340 -64.35 41.63 104.58
C ASN A 340 -64.82 42.76 103.66
N ALA A 341 -63.90 43.62 103.22
CA ALA A 341 -64.16 44.54 102.11
C ALA A 341 -63.95 43.79 100.78
N GLY A 342 -64.84 43.99 99.80
CA GLY A 342 -64.55 43.62 98.42
C GLY A 342 -63.27 44.32 97.96
N ALA A 343 -62.46 43.64 97.15
CA ALA A 343 -61.20 44.20 96.69
C ALA A 343 -61.45 45.48 95.88
N VAL A 344 -60.66 46.52 96.15
CA VAL A 344 -60.69 47.78 95.42
C VAL A 344 -59.99 47.57 94.09
N LYS A 345 -60.73 47.75 93.00
CA LYS A 345 -60.25 47.59 91.63
C LYS A 345 -59.88 48.92 90.99
N ALA A 346 -59.20 48.85 89.85
CA ALA A 346 -58.93 50.04 89.05
C ALA A 346 -60.25 50.68 88.59
N GLY A 347 -60.44 51.97 88.87
CA GLY A 347 -61.66 52.71 88.58
C GLY A 347 -62.66 52.80 89.75
N ASP A 348 -62.47 52.01 90.81
CA ASP A 348 -63.28 52.15 92.02
C ASP A 348 -63.00 53.49 92.71
N THR A 349 -64.06 54.14 93.19
CA THR A 349 -63.93 55.29 94.09
C THR A 349 -63.89 54.79 95.52
N VAL A 350 -62.75 54.93 96.17
CA VAL A 350 -62.64 54.70 97.61
C VAL A 350 -63.11 55.96 98.33
N ASP A 351 -64.33 55.93 98.85
CA ASP A 351 -64.82 56.91 99.81
C ASP A 351 -64.70 56.33 101.22
N ILE A 352 -63.82 56.94 102.02
CA ILE A 352 -63.60 56.52 103.42
C ILE A 352 -64.72 57.07 104.31
N GLY A 353 -65.36 58.18 103.91
CA GLY A 353 -66.48 58.83 104.60
C GLY A 353 -66.27 59.08 106.10
N THR A 354 -67.29 59.62 106.76
CA THR A 354 -67.49 59.49 108.21
C THR A 354 -68.87 58.89 108.44
N VAL A 355 -69.08 58.18 109.54
CA VAL A 355 -70.42 57.69 109.87
C VAL A 355 -71.37 58.88 110.05
N GLN A 356 -72.61 58.76 109.57
CA GLN A 356 -73.58 59.86 109.58
C GLN A 356 -73.82 60.32 111.02
N GLY A 357 -73.44 61.56 111.33
CA GLY A 357 -73.55 62.16 112.67
C GLY A 357 -72.28 62.04 113.54
N GLU A 358 -71.14 61.61 112.99
CA GLU A 358 -69.86 61.67 113.70
C GLU A 358 -69.41 63.12 113.89
N GLU A 359 -69.21 63.53 115.14
CA GLU A 359 -68.74 64.88 115.47
C GLU A 359 -67.24 64.91 115.84
N ASN A 360 -66.62 63.77 116.13
CA ASN A 360 -65.24 63.73 116.63
C ASN A 360 -64.17 63.75 115.52
N LEU A 361 -64.56 63.60 114.25
CA LEU A 361 -63.65 63.65 113.11
C LEU A 361 -64.24 64.58 112.05
N THR A 362 -63.68 65.78 111.91
CA THR A 362 -64.04 66.67 110.81
C THR A 362 -63.21 66.25 109.61
N VAL A 363 -63.88 65.73 108.59
CA VAL A 363 -63.20 65.37 107.35
C VAL A 363 -63.50 66.43 106.30
N SER A 364 -62.46 67.11 105.85
CA SER A 364 -62.54 68.00 104.69
C SER A 364 -61.75 67.41 103.55
N LYS A 365 -62.33 67.48 102.35
CA LYS A 365 -61.66 67.06 101.11
C LYS A 365 -61.35 68.31 100.31
N ASP A 366 -60.05 68.50 100.05
CA ASP A 366 -59.59 69.47 99.07
C ASP A 366 -58.79 68.71 98.00
N GLY A 367 -59.34 68.66 96.79
CA GLY A 367 -58.80 67.82 95.71
C GLY A 367 -58.69 66.34 96.12
N ASN A 368 -57.48 65.78 96.03
CA ASN A 368 -57.18 64.38 96.40
C ASN A 368 -56.68 64.22 97.84
N THR A 369 -56.62 65.30 98.62
CA THR A 369 -56.16 65.27 100.00
C THR A 369 -57.36 65.17 100.92
N ILE A 370 -57.38 64.11 101.73
CA ILE A 370 -58.30 63.98 102.86
C ILE A 370 -57.59 64.57 104.08
N GLN A 371 -58.15 65.63 104.66
CA GLN A 371 -57.67 66.22 105.90
C GLN A 371 -58.59 65.82 107.04
N TYR A 372 -57.98 65.30 108.10
CA TYR A 372 -58.64 64.98 109.36
C TYR A 372 -58.29 66.08 110.36
N GLY A 373 -59.30 66.69 110.97
CA GLY A 373 -59.16 67.80 111.92
C GLY A 373 -60.11 67.68 113.10
#